data_AF-A0A6G0R686-F1
#
_entry.id   AF-A0A6G0R686-F1
#
_cell.length_a   1.000
_cell.length_b   1.000
_cell.length_c   1.000
_cell.angle_alpha   90.00
_cell.angle_beta   90.00
_cell.angle_gamma   90.00
#
_symmetry.space_group_name_H-M   'P 1'
#
loop_
_entity.id
_entity.type
_entity.pdbx_description
1 polymer ?
#
loop_
_entity_poly.entity_id
_entity_poly.type
_entity_poly.pdbx_seq_one_letter_code
_entity_poly.pdbx_strand_id
1 'polypeptide(L)'
;MYADRVKELYFHRLDDLSEAEINFLEEMDNFMNGNSRAFWTALHWVIFLQGDPGSVASKIYTRRRKGQESVSRRMATLVKRYLKKGVRASLLQEPGIWKFPAKVCNWILEDPSASLTHSLPEQLACLDLEEPARV
;
A
#
# COMPACT_ATOMS: atom_id res chain seq x y z
N MET A 1 -0.55 4.92 10.72
CA MET A 1 -0.12 4.42 9.38
C MET A 1 1.10 3.51 9.51
N TYR A 2 1.76 3.53 10.67
CA TYR A 2 3.10 2.99 10.86
C TYR A 2 3.28 2.15 12.13
N ALA A 3 2.46 2.38 13.16
CA ALA A 3 2.17 1.35 14.16
C ALA A 3 1.88 0.00 13.45
N ASP A 4 2.58 -1.05 13.89
CA ASP A 4 2.56 -2.42 13.35
C ASP A 4 3.38 -2.69 12.06
N ARG A 5 4.24 -1.78 11.61
CA ARG A 5 5.27 -2.14 10.62
C ARG A 5 6.30 -3.09 11.23
N VAL A 6 6.73 -4.06 10.43
CA VAL A 6 7.82 -4.95 10.80
C VAL A 6 9.10 -4.12 10.93
N LYS A 7 9.81 -4.33 12.04
CA LYS A 7 11.07 -3.63 12.35
C LYS A 7 12.29 -4.25 11.66
N GLU A 8 12.08 -5.34 10.94
CA GLU A 8 13.10 -6.18 10.32
C GLU A 8 12.69 -6.45 8.87
N LEU A 9 13.67 -6.55 7.98
CA LEU A 9 13.45 -6.99 6.60
C LEU A 9 13.55 -8.51 6.56
N TYR A 10 12.54 -9.17 5.99
CA TYR A 10 12.59 -10.60 5.76
C TYR A 10 13.11 -10.90 4.35
N PHE A 11 14.00 -11.88 4.26
CA PHE A 11 14.50 -12.42 3.01
C PHE A 11 14.41 -13.94 3.09
N HIS A 12 13.53 -14.55 2.30
CA HIS A 12 13.42 -16.00 2.24
C HIS A 12 14.26 -16.53 1.08
N ARG A 13 14.95 -17.65 1.30
CA ARG A 13 15.62 -18.37 0.21
C ARG A 13 14.60 -19.22 -0.52
N LEU A 14 14.67 -19.25 -1.84
CA LEU A 14 13.79 -20.08 -2.66
C LEU A 14 13.82 -21.57 -2.23
N ASP A 15 14.99 -22.07 -1.86
CA ASP A 15 15.20 -23.46 -1.40
C ASP A 15 14.38 -23.82 -0.14
N ASP A 16 13.99 -22.81 0.66
CA ASP A 16 13.25 -22.98 1.91
C ASP A 16 11.73 -22.81 1.74
N LEU A 17 11.26 -22.58 0.50
CA LEU A 17 9.86 -22.33 0.19
C LEU A 17 9.15 -23.60 -0.27
N SER A 18 7.93 -23.77 0.24
CA SER A 18 7.02 -24.77 -0.28
C SER A 18 6.47 -24.37 -1.66
N GLU A 19 5.97 -25.33 -2.43
CA GLU A 19 5.31 -25.08 -3.71
C GLU A 19 4.15 -24.07 -3.58
N ALA A 20 3.39 -24.12 -2.48
CA ALA A 20 2.31 -23.17 -2.21
C ALA A 20 2.81 -21.74 -2.01
N GLU A 21 4.01 -21.58 -1.46
CA GLU A 21 4.65 -20.28 -1.23
C GLU A 21 5.26 -19.71 -2.51
N ILE A 22 5.86 -20.56 -3.34
CA ILE A 22 6.33 -20.17 -4.67
C ILE A 22 5.15 -19.70 -5.54
N ASN A 23 4.07 -20.49 -5.59
CA ASN A 23 2.85 -20.12 -6.31
C ASN A 23 2.24 -18.80 -5.78
N PHE A 24 2.31 -18.57 -4.47
CA PHE A 24 1.90 -17.30 -3.88
C PHE A 24 2.73 -16.14 -4.40
N LEU A 25 4.06 -16.26 -4.41
CA LEU A 25 4.96 -15.22 -4.90
C LEU A 25 4.73 -14.91 -6.38
N GLU A 26 4.58 -15.94 -7.22
CA GLU A 26 4.26 -15.76 -8.65
C GLU A 26 2.91 -15.08 -8.88
N GLU A 27 1.86 -15.49 -8.16
CA GLU A 27 0.55 -14.85 -8.29
C GLU A 27 0.58 -13.42 -7.76
N MET A 28 1.34 -13.17 -6.69
CA MET A 28 1.57 -11.82 -6.16
C MET A 28 2.28 -10.92 -7.15
N ASP A 29 3.36 -11.37 -7.78
CA ASP A 29 4.08 -10.61 -8.81
C ASP A 29 3.17 -10.24 -9.98
N ASN A 30 2.45 -11.23 -10.52
CA ASN A 30 1.47 -11.01 -11.57
C ASN A 30 0.36 -10.02 -11.14
N PHE A 31 -0.11 -10.14 -9.89
CA PHE A 31 -1.11 -9.23 -9.35
C PHE A 31 -0.56 -7.80 -9.22
N MET A 32 0.65 -7.63 -8.72
CA MET A 32 1.29 -6.31 -8.56
C MET A 32 1.52 -5.66 -9.92
N ASN A 33 2.10 -6.40 -10.87
CA ASN A 33 2.34 -5.93 -12.22
C ASN A 33 1.04 -5.52 -12.93
N GLY A 34 0.03 -6.41 -12.92
CA GLY A 34 -1.27 -6.16 -13.56
C GLY A 34 -2.08 -5.02 -12.93
N ASN A 35 -1.79 -4.67 -11.67
CA ASN A 35 -2.46 -3.57 -10.97
C ASN A 35 -1.51 -2.39 -10.67
N SER A 36 -0.33 -2.34 -11.28
CA SER A 36 0.74 -1.36 -11.01
C SER A 36 0.25 0.09 -11.04
N ARG A 37 -0.64 0.44 -11.99
CA ARG A 37 -1.25 1.78 -12.04
C ARG A 37 -2.07 2.10 -10.79
N ALA A 38 -2.82 1.15 -10.24
CA ALA A 38 -3.60 1.35 -9.03
C ALA A 38 -2.69 1.55 -7.82
N PHE A 39 -1.63 0.74 -7.69
CA PHE A 39 -0.56 0.92 -6.69
C PHE A 39 0.05 2.31 -6.80
N TRP A 40 0.51 2.68 -8.00
CA TRP A 40 1.07 4.00 -8.27
C TRP A 40 0.12 5.12 -7.85
N THR A 41 -1.16 5.05 -8.24
CA THR A 41 -2.13 6.09 -7.89
C THR A 41 -2.45 6.15 -6.39
N ALA A 42 -2.43 5.03 -5.68
CA ALA A 42 -2.64 5.00 -4.23
C ALA A 42 -1.44 5.61 -3.48
N LEU A 43 -0.23 5.41 -4.01
CA LEU A 43 1.01 5.99 -3.51
C LEU A 43 1.30 7.41 -4.05
N HIS A 44 0.46 8.00 -4.90
CA HIS A 44 0.71 9.35 -5.44
C HIS A 44 -0.57 10.16 -5.54
N TRP A 45 -1.41 10.04 -4.50
CA TRP A 45 -2.80 10.53 -4.55
C TRP A 45 -2.91 12.04 -4.75
N VAL A 46 -2.02 12.83 -4.14
CA VAL A 46 -2.11 14.30 -4.13
C VAL A 46 -1.39 14.90 -5.34
N ILE A 47 -2.08 14.90 -6.47
CA ILE A 47 -1.73 15.76 -7.61
C ILE A 47 -2.75 16.90 -7.76
N PHE A 48 -4.00 16.73 -7.29
CA PHE A 48 -5.04 17.77 -7.29
C PHE A 48 -6.18 17.42 -6.32
N LEU A 49 -6.82 18.45 -5.75
CA LEU A 49 -8.04 18.32 -4.96
C LEU A 49 -9.16 17.69 -5.79
N GLN A 50 -10.15 17.08 -5.13
CA GLN A 50 -11.30 16.46 -5.80
C GLN A 50 -12.03 17.43 -6.75
N GLY A 51 -12.02 18.74 -6.48
CA GLY A 51 -12.71 19.76 -7.28
C GLY A 51 -14.23 19.62 -7.24
N ASP A 52 -14.93 20.53 -7.91
CA ASP A 52 -16.39 20.57 -7.88
C ASP A 52 -17.03 19.33 -8.51
N PRO A 53 -18.25 18.93 -8.08
CA PRO A 53 -18.99 17.83 -8.68
C PRO A 53 -19.09 17.97 -10.21
N GLY A 54 -18.74 16.91 -10.93
CA GLY A 54 -18.79 16.89 -12.40
C GLY A 54 -17.56 17.48 -13.12
N SER A 55 -16.66 18.15 -12.40
CA SER A 55 -15.39 18.63 -12.94
C SER A 55 -14.48 17.48 -13.41
N VAL A 56 -13.48 17.82 -14.23
CA VAL A 56 -12.44 16.85 -14.65
C VAL A 56 -11.71 16.28 -13.44
N ALA A 57 -11.37 17.12 -12.45
CA ALA A 57 -10.75 16.70 -11.21
C ALA A 57 -11.60 15.67 -10.46
N SER A 58 -12.91 15.92 -10.34
CA SER A 58 -13.84 15.05 -9.62
C SER A 58 -13.98 13.69 -10.31
N LYS A 59 -14.06 13.68 -11.65
CA LYS A 59 -14.08 12.45 -12.45
C LYS A 59 -12.80 11.63 -12.27
N ILE A 60 -11.63 12.27 -12.27
CA ILE A 60 -10.36 11.56 -12.08
C ILE A 60 -10.28 11.01 -10.66
N TYR A 61 -10.66 11.80 -9.66
CA TYR A 61 -10.70 11.38 -8.25
C TYR A 61 -11.57 10.14 -8.07
N THR A 62 -12.83 10.17 -8.56
CA THR A 62 -13.73 9.02 -8.47
C THR A 62 -13.17 7.79 -9.18
N ARG A 63 -12.56 7.95 -10.36
CA ARG A 63 -11.95 6.82 -11.10
C ARG A 63 -10.80 6.19 -10.32
N ARG A 64 -9.92 7.02 -9.74
CA ARG A 64 -8.80 6.54 -8.91
C ARG A 64 -9.31 5.81 -7.67
N ARG A 65 -10.30 6.39 -6.98
CA ARG A 65 -10.90 5.79 -5.77
C ARG A 65 -11.51 4.42 -6.04
N LYS A 66 -12.31 4.31 -7.10
CA LYS A 66 -12.90 3.01 -7.51
C LYS A 66 -11.83 1.97 -7.84
N GLY A 67 -10.76 2.39 -8.53
CA GLY A 67 -9.62 1.51 -8.83
C GLY A 67 -8.95 1.02 -7.54
N GLN A 68 -8.69 1.92 -6.61
CA GLN A 68 -8.07 1.60 -5.32
C GLN A 68 -8.92 0.64 -4.50
N GLU A 69 -10.21 0.92 -4.32
CA GLU A 69 -11.14 0.07 -3.56
C GLU A 69 -11.29 -1.33 -4.19
N SER A 70 -11.23 -1.42 -5.52
CA SER A 70 -11.28 -2.71 -6.23
C SER A 70 -10.01 -3.53 -5.99
N VAL A 71 -8.83 -2.94 -6.19
CA VAL A 71 -7.55 -3.64 -6.04
C VAL A 71 -7.28 -4.01 -4.58
N SER A 72 -7.58 -3.12 -3.63
CA SER A 72 -7.47 -3.40 -2.19
C SER A 72 -8.26 -4.65 -1.77
N ARG A 73 -9.53 -4.75 -2.19
CA ARG A 73 -10.38 -5.91 -1.88
C ARG A 73 -9.85 -7.21 -2.50
N ARG A 74 -9.39 -7.15 -3.75
CA ARG A 74 -8.83 -8.32 -4.46
C ARG A 74 -7.52 -8.78 -3.81
N MET A 75 -6.65 -7.85 -3.43
CA MET A 75 -5.42 -8.14 -2.68
C MET A 75 -5.71 -8.81 -1.34
N ALA A 76 -6.64 -8.24 -0.55
CA ALA A 76 -7.04 -8.84 0.73
C ALA A 76 -7.58 -10.27 0.57
N THR A 77 -8.32 -10.52 -0.52
CA THR A 77 -8.85 -11.85 -0.84
C THR A 77 -7.75 -12.83 -1.19
N LEU A 78 -6.80 -12.42 -2.06
CA LEU A 78 -5.63 -13.21 -2.44
C LEU A 78 -4.82 -13.60 -1.21
N VAL A 79 -4.46 -12.62 -0.37
CA VAL A 79 -3.68 -12.85 0.85
C VAL A 79 -4.41 -13.80 1.79
N LYS A 80 -5.69 -13.54 2.08
CA LYS A 80 -6.50 -14.40 2.96
C LYS A 80 -6.57 -15.84 2.45
N ARG A 81 -6.66 -16.04 1.14
CA ARG A 81 -6.69 -17.38 0.52
C ARG A 81 -5.38 -18.13 0.77
N TYR A 82 -4.23 -17.49 0.62
CA TYR A 82 -2.94 -18.15 0.82
C TYR A 82 -2.57 -18.37 2.29
N LEU A 83 -2.92 -17.42 3.17
CA LEU A 83 -2.77 -17.64 4.62
C LEU A 83 -3.57 -18.87 5.08
N LYS A 84 -4.77 -19.09 4.54
CA LYS A 84 -5.55 -20.31 4.80
C LYS A 84 -4.91 -21.59 4.26
N LYS A 85 -4.05 -21.49 3.23
CA LYS A 85 -3.29 -22.61 2.67
C LYS A 85 -1.97 -22.89 3.42
N GLY A 86 -1.68 -22.15 4.49
CA GLY A 86 -0.47 -22.34 5.29
C GLY A 86 0.75 -21.56 4.80
N VAL A 87 0.60 -20.64 3.84
CA VAL A 87 1.68 -19.73 3.44
C VAL A 87 2.11 -18.88 4.64
N ARG A 88 3.40 -18.84 4.93
CA ARG A 88 3.93 -18.08 6.08
C ARG A 88 3.65 -16.59 5.93
N ALA A 89 3.16 -15.96 6.99
CA ALA A 89 2.83 -14.53 6.98
C ALA A 89 4.07 -13.63 6.79
N SER A 90 5.28 -14.13 7.08
CA SER A 90 6.53 -13.39 6.87
C SER A 90 6.84 -13.14 5.38
N LEU A 91 6.33 -13.95 4.44
CA LEU A 91 6.50 -13.68 3.00
C LEU A 91 5.83 -12.37 2.56
N LEU A 92 4.73 -11.98 3.21
CA LEU A 92 4.06 -10.71 2.95
C LEU A 92 4.91 -9.50 3.32
N GLN A 93 6.00 -9.73 4.06
CA GLN A 93 6.89 -8.72 4.60
C GLN A 93 8.20 -8.64 3.81
N GLU A 94 8.37 -9.48 2.78
CA GLU A 94 9.52 -9.35 1.89
C GLU A 94 9.51 -8.00 1.17
N PRO A 95 10.68 -7.36 0.97
CA PRO A 95 10.77 -6.06 0.29
C PRO A 95 10.19 -6.07 -1.13
N GLY A 96 10.24 -7.21 -1.82
CA GLY A 96 9.68 -7.39 -3.16
C GLY A 96 8.15 -7.41 -3.20
N ILE A 97 7.48 -7.61 -2.06
CA ILE A 97 6.02 -7.71 -1.98
C ILE A 97 5.41 -6.35 -1.63
N TRP A 98 4.82 -5.72 -2.63
CA TRP A 98 4.09 -4.47 -2.47
C TRP A 98 2.72 -4.76 -1.85
N LYS A 99 2.61 -4.49 -0.54
CA LYS A 99 1.30 -4.44 0.11
C LYS A 99 0.49 -3.28 -0.44
N PHE A 100 -0.77 -3.55 -0.74
CA PHE A 100 -1.66 -2.47 -1.14
C PHE A 100 -1.88 -1.53 0.06
N PRO A 101 -1.61 -0.22 -0.08
CA PRO A 101 -1.54 0.65 1.07
C PRO A 101 -2.95 0.91 1.63
N ALA A 102 -3.09 0.74 2.95
CA ALA A 102 -4.37 0.94 3.67
C ALA A 102 -4.78 2.42 3.72
N LYS A 103 -3.81 3.34 3.64
CA LYS A 103 -3.98 4.78 3.50
C LYS A 103 -3.14 5.27 2.32
N VAL A 104 -3.58 6.32 1.63
CA VAL A 104 -2.82 6.93 0.52
C VAL A 104 -1.47 7.48 1.00
N CYS A 105 -0.50 7.55 0.07
CA CYS A 105 0.93 7.80 0.28
C CYS A 105 1.39 8.58 1.53
N ASN A 106 2.42 8.04 2.15
CA ASN A 106 3.26 8.57 3.23
C ASN A 106 4.09 9.80 2.88
N TRP A 107 4.39 10.00 1.59
CA TRP A 107 5.23 11.11 1.13
C TRP A 107 4.47 12.42 1.03
N ILE A 108 3.15 12.33 1.05
CA ILE A 108 2.30 13.49 1.06
C ILE A 108 1.68 13.52 2.45
N LEU A 109 2.00 14.60 3.14
CA LEU A 109 1.29 15.13 4.28
C LEU A 109 -0.19 14.79 4.16
N GLU A 110 -0.81 14.49 5.29
CA GLU A 110 -2.23 14.15 5.33
C GLU A 110 -3.03 15.15 4.47
N ASP A 111 -4.20 14.72 3.95
CA ASP A 111 -5.10 15.56 3.15
C ASP A 111 -5.12 17.01 3.68
N PRO A 112 -5.18 18.07 2.85
CA PRO A 112 -5.11 19.43 3.35
C PRO A 112 -6.10 19.76 4.49
N SER A 113 -7.20 19.02 4.67
CA SER A 113 -8.05 19.11 5.86
C SER A 113 -7.37 18.71 7.18
N ALA A 114 -6.34 17.89 7.17
CA ALA A 114 -5.54 17.51 8.33
C ALA A 114 -4.62 18.64 8.84
N SER A 115 -4.34 19.66 8.02
CA SER A 115 -3.68 20.87 8.54
C SER A 115 -4.57 21.65 9.53
N LEU A 116 -5.85 21.27 9.65
CA LEU A 116 -6.75 21.78 10.68
C LEU A 116 -6.49 21.15 12.06
N THR A 117 -5.80 20.00 12.12
CA THR A 117 -5.55 19.25 13.36
C THR A 117 -4.06 19.13 13.70
N HIS A 118 -3.18 19.08 12.69
CA HIS A 118 -1.73 18.97 12.89
C HIS A 118 -0.98 19.85 11.91
N SER A 119 0.01 20.60 12.40
CA SER A 119 0.91 21.38 11.57
C SER A 119 1.79 20.48 10.70
N LEU A 120 2.29 21.03 9.59
CA LEU A 120 3.23 20.35 8.70
C LEU A 120 4.45 19.78 9.47
N PRO A 121 5.14 20.55 10.35
CA PRO A 121 6.22 20.00 11.16
C PRO A 121 5.83 18.82 12.06
N GLU A 122 4.65 18.85 12.68
CA GLU A 122 4.16 17.73 13.50
C GLU A 122 3.89 16.48 12.66
N GLN A 123 3.33 16.66 11.46
CA GLN A 123 3.12 15.57 10.52
C GLN A 123 4.45 14.94 10.08
N LEU A 124 5.48 15.76 9.83
CA LEU A 124 6.83 15.28 9.48
C LEU A 124 7.51 14.58 10.66
N ALA A 125 7.44 15.15 11.87
CA ALA A 125 8.03 14.51 13.06
C ALA A 125 7.39 13.16 13.37
N CYS A 126 6.06 13.06 13.24
CA CYS A 126 5.35 11.78 13.34
C CYS A 126 5.79 10.79 12.25
N LEU A 127 5.97 11.26 11.02
CA LEU A 127 6.47 10.43 9.92
C LEU A 127 7.88 9.89 10.19
N ASP A 128 8.79 10.75 10.64
CA ASP A 128 10.20 10.40 10.88
C ASP A 128 10.37 9.41 12.05
N LEU A 129 9.58 9.56 13.12
CA LEU A 129 9.56 8.60 14.24
C LEU A 129 9.10 7.19 13.82
N GLU A 130 8.30 7.14 12.76
CA GLU A 130 7.56 5.97 12.33
C GLU A 130 8.18 5.30 11.07
N GLU A 131 9.03 6.02 10.33
CA GLU A 131 9.86 5.52 9.22
C GLU A 131 11.36 5.68 9.55
N PRO A 132 11.92 4.87 10.48
CA PRO A 132 13.31 5.01 10.92
C PRO A 132 14.36 4.79 9.80
N ALA A 133 13.96 4.25 8.64
CA ALA A 133 14.84 4.11 7.48
C ALA A 133 15.23 5.45 6.81
N ARG A 134 14.66 6.58 7.25
CA ARG A 134 15.04 7.93 6.78
C ARG A 134 16.08 8.65 7.65
N VAL A 135 16.45 8.07 8.80
CA VAL A 135 17.41 8.67 9.76
C VAL A 135 18.70 7.86 9.79
#